data_AF-A0A519KLX9-F1
#
_entry.id   AF-A0A519KLX9-F1
#
_cell.length_a   1.000
_cell.length_b   1.000
_cell.length_c   1.000
_cell.angle_alpha   90.00
_cell.angle_beta   90.00
_cell.angle_gamma   90.00
#
_symmetry.space_group_name_H-M   'P 1'
#
loop_
_entity.id
_entity.type
_entity.pdbx_description
1 polymer ?
#
loop_
_entity_poly.entity_id
_entity_poly.type
_entity_poly.pdbx_seq_one_letter_code
_entity_poly.pdbx_strand_id
1 'polypeptide(L)'
;MRIFTASLATETNTFSPVPTDMNAFKAAFFAGPGEHPDTPTLCSSVVPILRRRGRAEGFTVIEGTSCWAEPAGLIQRQTYEALRDLILAELTESLPVDGVVLGLHGAMAAQGYDDPEGDFLARVRQIVGPDVLVAAEFDPHSHLTALRVANLDIMAAFLEFPHTDFEQRGEHVVELAMQALKGKIKPVISTFDCRMITIFPTSREPMRSFVDRMQAMEGKDGILSASVIHGFMAGDLPDMGTRIVVVTDNDKAKGDALAASLGRELYSLRRQTAMPMLDTEAGLDKAVSIRASHPGLPVTIADVWDNPGGGVAGDATFILRRMMERGMDDFAVATIWDPIAVTFCQAAGEGAELSLRVGGKSGPEGGEPLDLRVTVQ
;
A
#
# COMPACT_ATOMS: atom_id res chain seq x y z
N MET A 1 -3.50 22.05 22.30
CA MET A 1 -3.06 21.30 21.12
C MET A 1 -4.25 20.56 20.54
N ARG A 2 -4.57 20.80 19.28
CA ARG A 2 -5.66 20.20 18.50
C ARG A 2 -5.05 19.55 17.26
N ILE A 3 -5.18 18.24 17.12
CA ILE A 3 -4.60 17.50 16.01
C ILE A 3 -5.73 16.87 15.19
N PHE A 4 -5.79 17.16 13.90
CA PHE A 4 -6.69 16.48 12.97
C PHE A 4 -6.02 15.21 12.42
N THR A 5 -6.78 14.13 12.30
CA THR A 5 -6.30 12.87 11.72
C THR A 5 -7.36 12.20 10.89
N ALA A 6 -6.96 11.60 9.77
CA ALA A 6 -7.83 10.98 8.79
C ALA A 6 -7.02 10.03 7.89
N SER A 7 -7.71 9.29 7.04
CA SER A 7 -7.08 8.41 6.04
C SER A 7 -7.90 8.29 4.77
N LEU A 8 -7.20 8.35 3.64
CA LEU A 8 -7.74 8.05 2.33
C LEU A 8 -6.68 7.23 1.59
N ALA A 9 -6.99 5.97 1.32
CA ALA A 9 -5.97 5.04 0.88
C ALA A 9 -6.53 3.94 -0.04
N THR A 10 -5.74 3.58 -1.05
CA THR A 10 -5.84 2.34 -1.84
C THR A 10 -4.54 2.22 -2.64
N GLU A 11 -4.27 1.05 -3.20
CA GLU A 11 -3.18 0.82 -4.14
C GLU A 11 -3.77 0.63 -5.55
N THR A 12 -3.29 1.41 -6.52
CA THR A 12 -3.88 1.43 -7.85
C THR A 12 -2.96 0.84 -8.92
N ASN A 13 -3.40 -0.27 -9.50
CA ASN A 13 -2.82 -0.85 -10.69
C ASN A 13 -3.44 -0.22 -11.93
N THR A 14 -2.69 0.66 -12.61
CA THR A 14 -3.20 1.43 -13.76
C THR A 14 -3.49 0.55 -14.99
N PHE A 15 -3.02 -0.70 -15.00
CA PHE A 15 -3.28 -1.67 -16.05
C PHE A 15 -4.49 -2.56 -15.75
N SER A 16 -5.00 -2.53 -14.52
CA SER A 16 -6.11 -3.39 -14.12
C SER A 16 -7.43 -2.94 -14.76
N PRO A 17 -8.22 -3.87 -15.31
CA PRO A 17 -9.52 -3.57 -15.89
C PRO A 17 -10.62 -3.38 -14.84
N VAL A 18 -10.35 -3.70 -13.57
CA VAL A 18 -11.34 -3.65 -12.48
C VAL A 18 -11.33 -2.25 -11.86
N PRO A 19 -12.32 -1.38 -12.08
CA PRO A 19 -12.31 -0.02 -11.55
C PRO A 19 -12.59 0.02 -10.05
N THR A 20 -12.07 1.04 -9.38
CA THR A 20 -12.33 1.28 -7.95
C THR A 20 -13.40 2.37 -7.79
N ASP A 21 -14.61 1.99 -7.35
CA ASP A 21 -15.73 2.91 -7.12
C ASP A 21 -15.96 3.18 -5.62
N MET A 22 -17.00 3.94 -5.28
CA MET A 22 -17.35 4.22 -3.87
C MET A 22 -17.76 2.96 -3.09
N ASN A 23 -18.32 1.96 -3.76
CA ASN A 23 -18.70 0.71 -3.10
C ASN A 23 -17.47 -0.08 -2.70
N ALA A 24 -16.38 -0.04 -3.47
CA ALA A 24 -15.10 -0.66 -3.10
C ALA A 24 -14.60 -0.16 -1.73
N PHE A 25 -14.64 1.16 -1.49
CA PHE A 25 -14.28 1.74 -0.20
C PHE A 25 -15.24 1.32 0.92
N LYS A 26 -16.56 1.37 0.67
CA LYS A 26 -17.57 0.99 1.67
C LYS A 26 -17.53 -0.50 2.04
N ALA A 27 -17.19 -1.36 1.08
CA ALA A 27 -17.14 -2.80 1.26
C ALA A 27 -15.87 -3.26 2.01
N ALA A 28 -14.76 -2.57 1.81
CA ALA A 28 -13.48 -2.90 2.46
C ALA A 28 -13.38 -2.24 3.83
N PHE A 29 -13.23 -0.91 3.90
CA PHE A 29 -13.19 -0.18 5.16
C PHE A 29 -13.61 1.28 4.98
N PHE A 30 -14.65 1.68 5.71
CA PHE A 30 -15.13 3.05 5.76
C PHE A 30 -15.59 3.38 7.18
N ALA A 31 -14.93 4.34 7.80
CA ALA A 31 -15.28 4.85 9.12
C ALA A 31 -15.44 6.38 9.05
N GLY A 32 -16.62 6.88 9.41
CA GLY A 32 -16.85 8.31 9.55
C GLY A 32 -16.10 8.93 10.75
N PRO A 33 -16.24 10.24 10.95
CA PRO A 33 -15.66 10.94 12.10
C PRO A 33 -15.97 10.25 13.44
N GLY A 34 -14.94 9.85 14.17
CA GLY A 34 -15.06 9.18 15.47
C GLY A 34 -15.53 7.72 15.43
N GLU A 35 -15.74 7.14 14.24
CA GLU A 35 -16.20 5.75 14.08
C GLU A 35 -15.06 4.76 13.82
N HIS A 36 -13.81 5.24 13.68
CA HIS A 36 -12.67 4.37 13.44
C HIS A 36 -12.48 3.39 14.63
N PRO A 37 -12.34 2.07 14.41
CA PRO A 37 -12.18 1.10 15.49
C PRO A 37 -10.90 1.33 16.31
N ASP A 38 -10.76 0.69 17.46
CA ASP A 38 -9.51 0.74 18.21
C ASP A 38 -8.40 -0.12 17.58
N THR A 39 -8.77 -1.06 16.70
CA THR A 39 -7.84 -1.87 15.92
C THR A 39 -7.16 -1.00 14.85
N PRO A 40 -5.83 -0.87 14.88
CA PRO A 40 -5.08 -0.21 13.81
C PRO A 40 -5.26 -0.97 12.49
N THR A 41 -5.41 -0.23 11.40
CA THR A 41 -5.37 -0.79 10.05
C THR A 41 -4.14 -0.24 9.31
N LEU A 42 -3.79 -0.88 8.19
CA LEU A 42 -2.54 -0.63 7.47
C LEU A 42 -2.33 0.86 7.14
N CYS A 43 -3.33 1.55 6.60
CA CYS A 43 -3.22 2.96 6.21
C CYS A 43 -3.89 3.96 7.16
N SER A 44 -4.39 3.56 8.32
CA SER A 44 -5.01 4.49 9.29
C SER A 44 -4.61 4.23 10.73
N SER A 45 -3.46 3.59 10.94
CA SER A 45 -2.89 3.29 12.26
C SER A 45 -2.75 4.53 13.15
N VAL A 46 -2.41 5.68 12.55
CA VAL A 46 -2.24 6.96 13.25
C VAL A 46 -3.48 7.44 14.00
N VAL A 47 -4.69 7.03 13.57
CA VAL A 47 -5.96 7.47 14.16
C VAL A 47 -6.13 6.91 15.59
N PRO A 48 -6.18 5.58 15.81
CA PRO A 48 -6.27 5.03 17.17
C PRO A 48 -5.03 5.35 18.01
N ILE A 49 -3.85 5.49 17.40
CA ILE A 49 -2.63 5.92 18.11
C ILE A 49 -2.82 7.31 18.71
N LEU A 50 -3.20 8.30 17.89
CA LEU A 50 -3.45 9.66 18.36
C LEU A 50 -4.56 9.69 19.39
N ARG A 51 -5.66 8.96 19.18
CA ARG A 51 -6.74 8.85 20.16
C ARG A 51 -6.23 8.40 21.53
N ARG A 52 -5.40 7.34 21.58
CA ARG A 52 -4.78 6.85 22.83
C ARG A 52 -3.89 7.93 23.46
N ARG A 53 -3.03 8.57 22.67
CA ARG A 53 -2.12 9.62 23.18
C ARG A 53 -2.85 10.88 23.63
N GLY A 54 -3.88 11.31 22.91
CA GLY A 54 -4.69 12.47 23.25
C GLY A 54 -5.34 12.32 24.62
N ARG A 55 -5.85 11.12 24.92
CA ARG A 55 -6.37 10.77 26.25
C ARG A 55 -5.28 10.76 27.32
N ALA A 56 -4.10 10.23 27.02
CA ALA A 56 -3.00 10.10 27.99
C ALA A 56 -2.28 11.43 28.29
N GLU A 57 -2.09 12.27 27.28
CA GLU A 57 -1.31 13.51 27.35
C GLU A 57 -2.18 14.78 27.46
N GLY A 58 -3.50 14.66 27.32
CA GLY A 58 -4.45 15.77 27.53
C GLY A 58 -4.57 16.75 26.36
N PHE A 59 -4.47 16.27 25.11
CA PHE A 59 -4.72 17.09 23.91
C PHE A 59 -5.96 16.61 23.14
N THR A 60 -6.50 17.49 22.31
CA THR A 60 -7.69 17.19 21.51
C THR A 60 -7.29 16.53 20.19
N VAL A 61 -7.85 15.35 19.93
CA VAL A 61 -7.77 14.67 18.63
C VAL A 61 -9.11 14.87 17.94
N ILE A 62 -9.06 15.26 16.67
CA ILE A 62 -10.22 15.42 15.81
C ILE A 62 -10.09 14.39 14.71
N GLU A 63 -10.94 13.36 14.77
CA GLU A 63 -10.91 12.25 13.82
C GLU A 63 -11.85 12.58 12.67
N GLY A 64 -11.30 12.73 11.46
CA GLY A 64 -12.04 12.74 10.21
C GLY A 64 -12.27 11.32 9.67
N THR A 65 -12.90 11.24 8.50
CA THR A 65 -13.14 9.98 7.81
C THR A 65 -11.84 9.24 7.52
N SER A 66 -11.88 7.93 7.74
CA SER A 66 -10.84 6.99 7.34
C SER A 66 -11.43 5.94 6.42
N CYS A 67 -10.85 5.77 5.24
CA CYS A 67 -11.35 4.80 4.27
C CYS A 67 -10.23 4.13 3.47
N TRP A 68 -10.45 2.86 3.16
CA TRP A 68 -9.59 2.00 2.37
C TRP A 68 -10.42 1.20 1.37
N ALA A 69 -9.91 1.06 0.15
CA ALA A 69 -10.40 0.10 -0.83
C ALA A 69 -9.28 -0.92 -1.15
N GLU A 70 -9.66 -2.18 -1.32
CA GLU A 70 -8.74 -3.23 -1.79
C GLU A 70 -8.06 -2.82 -3.11
N PRO A 71 -6.80 -3.21 -3.34
CA PRO A 71 -6.09 -2.87 -4.55
C PRO A 71 -6.84 -3.30 -5.81
N ALA A 72 -6.94 -2.40 -6.79
CA ALA A 72 -7.57 -2.67 -8.08
C ALA A 72 -7.11 -1.60 -9.10
N GLY A 73 -7.92 -1.38 -10.14
CA GLY A 73 -7.71 -0.36 -11.15
C GLY A 73 -8.02 1.06 -10.70
N LEU A 74 -7.96 1.98 -11.67
CA LEU A 74 -8.13 3.41 -11.43
C LEU A 74 -9.35 3.73 -10.58
N ILE A 75 -9.16 4.61 -9.59
CA ILE A 75 -10.27 5.16 -8.82
C ILE A 75 -11.14 6.01 -9.74
N GLN A 76 -12.45 5.80 -9.66
CA GLN A 76 -13.39 6.64 -10.37
C GLN A 76 -13.22 8.10 -9.94
N ARG A 77 -13.16 9.03 -10.90
CA ARG A 77 -12.94 10.47 -10.62
C ARG A 77 -13.84 11.00 -9.51
N GLN A 78 -15.15 10.79 -9.67
CA GLN A 78 -16.16 11.27 -8.72
C GLN A 78 -16.02 10.65 -7.33
N THR A 79 -15.54 9.40 -7.23
CA THR A 79 -15.30 8.74 -5.94
C THR A 79 -14.14 9.40 -5.23
N TYR A 80 -13.02 9.57 -5.92
CA TYR A 80 -11.86 10.25 -5.35
C TYR A 80 -12.22 11.68 -4.92
N GLU A 81 -12.84 12.47 -5.79
CA GLU A 81 -13.22 13.85 -5.48
C GLU A 81 -14.20 13.91 -4.31
N ALA A 82 -15.20 13.02 -4.23
CA ALA A 82 -16.14 12.98 -3.12
C ALA A 82 -15.48 12.63 -1.78
N LEU A 83 -14.58 11.63 -1.76
CA LEU A 83 -13.87 11.24 -0.53
C LEU A 83 -12.86 12.32 -0.09
N ARG A 84 -12.12 12.88 -1.05
CA ARG A 84 -11.21 14.01 -0.82
C ARG A 84 -11.96 15.20 -0.23
N ASP A 85 -13.03 15.63 -0.88
CA ASP A 85 -13.77 16.82 -0.50
C ASP A 85 -14.51 16.64 0.84
N LEU A 86 -14.97 15.41 1.14
CA LEU A 86 -15.50 15.05 2.46
C LEU A 86 -14.47 15.30 3.57
N ILE A 87 -13.28 14.72 3.46
CA ILE A 87 -12.24 14.84 4.50
C ILE A 87 -11.73 16.29 4.60
N LEU A 88 -11.62 17.01 3.49
CA LEU A 88 -11.24 18.43 3.49
C LEU A 88 -12.30 19.33 4.16
N ALA A 89 -13.59 19.02 3.99
CA ALA A 89 -14.66 19.73 4.66
C ALA A 89 -14.59 19.51 6.19
N GLU A 90 -14.38 18.27 6.62
CA GLU A 90 -14.20 17.92 8.03
C GLU A 90 -13.00 18.64 8.66
N LEU A 91 -11.87 18.71 7.94
CA LEU A 91 -10.70 19.48 8.37
C LEU A 91 -11.03 20.97 8.49
N THR A 92 -11.78 21.53 7.53
CA THR A 92 -12.17 22.95 7.53
C THR A 92 -13.05 23.29 8.73
N GLU A 93 -14.03 22.44 9.05
CA GLU A 93 -14.91 22.60 10.22
C GLU A 93 -14.16 22.43 11.55
N SER A 94 -13.01 21.74 11.52
CA SER A 94 -12.18 21.46 12.69
C SER A 94 -11.24 22.60 13.07
N LEU A 95 -11.09 23.62 12.22
CA LEU A 95 -10.18 24.73 12.44
C LEU A 95 -10.54 25.56 13.69
N PRO A 96 -9.54 26.16 14.39
CA PRO A 96 -8.10 26.01 14.14
C PRO A 96 -7.57 24.65 14.63
N VAL A 97 -6.52 24.15 13.97
CA VAL A 97 -5.74 22.98 14.39
C VAL A 97 -4.27 23.34 14.50
N ASP A 98 -3.54 22.69 15.40
CA ASP A 98 -2.10 22.87 15.58
C ASP A 98 -1.30 21.92 14.67
N GLY A 99 -1.90 20.78 14.29
CA GLY A 99 -1.29 19.82 13.38
C GLY A 99 -2.30 18.92 12.68
N VAL A 100 -1.85 18.31 11.59
CA VAL A 100 -2.56 17.31 10.80
C VAL A 100 -1.66 16.09 10.68
N VAL A 101 -2.16 14.90 11.05
CA VAL A 101 -1.42 13.64 10.93
C VAL A 101 -2.28 12.63 10.19
N LEU A 102 -1.81 12.21 9.02
CA LEU A 102 -2.59 11.38 8.10
C LEU A 102 -1.96 10.00 7.96
N GLY A 103 -2.79 8.99 7.78
CA GLY A 103 -2.36 7.70 7.24
C GLY A 103 -2.76 7.63 5.78
N LEU A 104 -1.80 7.43 4.88
CA LEU A 104 -2.00 7.39 3.44
C LEU A 104 -1.34 6.14 2.86
N HIS A 105 -1.72 5.71 1.66
CA HIS A 105 -1.00 4.64 0.97
C HIS A 105 0.18 5.20 0.19
N GLY A 106 -0.09 6.14 -0.71
CA GLY A 106 0.90 6.77 -1.59
C GLY A 106 0.93 6.20 -3.01
N ALA A 107 0.10 5.21 -3.34
CA ALA A 107 -0.05 4.68 -4.70
C ALA A 107 -1.49 4.70 -5.20
N MET A 108 -2.28 5.67 -4.74
CA MET A 108 -3.54 5.93 -5.42
C MET A 108 -3.27 6.51 -6.81
N ALA A 109 -4.11 6.14 -7.77
CA ALA A 109 -4.28 6.85 -9.02
C ALA A 109 -5.77 6.89 -9.35
N ALA A 110 -6.24 8.02 -9.88
CA ALA A 110 -7.65 8.19 -10.22
C ALA A 110 -7.79 8.67 -11.66
N GLN A 111 -9.00 8.55 -12.20
CA GLN A 111 -9.29 9.02 -13.55
C GLN A 111 -9.04 10.54 -13.68
N GLY A 112 -7.93 10.91 -14.32
CA GLY A 112 -7.49 12.30 -14.47
C GLY A 112 -6.64 12.85 -13.32
N TYR A 113 -6.16 11.98 -12.40
CA TYR A 113 -5.25 12.34 -11.32
C TYR A 113 -4.16 11.28 -11.19
N ASP A 114 -2.94 11.62 -11.62
CA ASP A 114 -1.76 10.77 -11.46
C ASP A 114 -1.24 10.76 -10.02
N ASP A 115 -1.54 11.82 -9.25
CA ASP A 115 -1.12 11.99 -7.86
C ASP A 115 -2.28 12.46 -6.95
N PRO A 116 -3.25 11.59 -6.63
CA PRO A 116 -4.35 11.89 -5.73
C PRO A 116 -3.90 12.34 -4.33
N GLU A 117 -2.87 11.72 -3.75
CA GLU A 117 -2.36 12.11 -2.43
C GLU A 117 -1.66 13.47 -2.47
N GLY A 118 -0.97 13.81 -3.56
CA GLY A 118 -0.40 15.15 -3.76
C GLY A 118 -1.47 16.24 -3.90
N ASP A 119 -2.53 16.02 -4.69
CA ASP A 119 -3.67 16.95 -4.77
C ASP A 119 -4.33 17.12 -3.38
N PHE A 120 -4.53 16.02 -2.65
CA PHE A 120 -5.10 16.05 -1.31
C PHE A 120 -4.22 16.83 -0.33
N LEU A 121 -2.92 16.52 -0.24
CA LEU A 121 -1.98 17.19 0.66
C LEU A 121 -1.80 18.67 0.33
N ALA A 122 -1.79 19.04 -0.95
CA ALA A 122 -1.74 20.44 -1.37
C ALA A 122 -2.96 21.23 -0.88
N ARG A 123 -4.15 20.64 -0.92
CA ARG A 123 -5.38 21.26 -0.40
C ARG A 123 -5.40 21.32 1.12
N VAL A 124 -4.95 20.26 1.80
CA VAL A 124 -4.76 20.27 3.26
C VAL A 124 -3.87 21.46 3.65
N ARG A 125 -2.72 21.62 2.99
CA ARG A 125 -1.79 22.73 3.23
C ARG A 125 -2.42 24.11 2.98
N GLN A 126 -3.24 24.26 1.93
CA GLN A 126 -3.97 25.49 1.66
C GLN A 126 -4.98 25.84 2.76
N ILE A 127 -5.66 24.84 3.34
CA ILE A 127 -6.67 25.04 4.39
C ILE A 127 -6.01 25.43 5.73
N VAL A 128 -4.95 24.72 6.13
CA VAL A 128 -4.34 24.91 7.45
C VAL A 128 -3.26 26.00 7.48
N GLY A 129 -2.71 26.35 6.32
CA GLY A 129 -1.65 27.34 6.19
C GLY A 129 -0.23 26.76 6.35
N PRO A 130 0.79 27.60 6.14
CA PRO A 130 2.20 27.16 6.12
C PRO A 130 2.78 26.82 7.50
N ASP A 131 2.17 27.32 8.57
CA ASP A 131 2.73 27.21 9.93
C ASP A 131 2.20 26.00 10.72
N VAL A 132 1.12 25.37 10.25
CA VAL A 132 0.53 24.17 10.87
C VAL A 132 1.34 22.94 10.45
N LEU A 133 1.68 22.07 11.41
CA LEU A 133 2.40 20.84 11.10
C LEU A 133 1.53 19.90 10.25
N VAL A 134 2.05 19.37 9.15
CA VAL A 134 1.43 18.28 8.39
C VAL A 134 2.39 17.09 8.32
N ALA A 135 1.97 15.96 8.88
CA ALA A 135 2.71 14.71 8.91
C ALA A 135 1.91 13.58 8.26
N ALA A 136 2.59 12.64 7.62
CA ALA A 136 1.93 11.46 7.07
C ALA A 136 2.77 10.19 7.16
N GLU A 137 2.08 9.09 7.42
CA GLU A 137 2.56 7.72 7.21
C GLU A 137 2.17 7.22 5.82
N PHE A 138 3.04 6.42 5.19
CA PHE A 138 2.85 5.84 3.86
C PHE A 138 3.19 4.34 3.81
N ASP A 139 2.62 3.66 2.81
CA ASP A 139 3.14 2.38 2.33
C ASP A 139 4.42 2.61 1.50
N PRO A 140 5.44 1.72 1.55
CA PRO A 140 6.63 1.84 0.70
C PRO A 140 6.32 1.64 -0.79
N HIS A 141 5.24 0.95 -1.16
CA HIS A 141 4.71 0.90 -2.52
C HIS A 141 3.99 2.20 -2.87
N SER A 142 4.73 3.31 -2.84
CA SER A 142 4.24 4.66 -3.07
C SER A 142 4.95 5.31 -4.24
N HIS A 143 4.28 6.24 -4.94
CA HIS A 143 4.87 7.06 -5.99
C HIS A 143 5.24 8.44 -5.43
N LEU A 144 6.38 8.56 -4.76
CA LEU A 144 6.72 9.81 -4.09
C LEU A 144 6.96 10.95 -5.10
N THR A 145 6.05 11.93 -5.10
CA THR A 145 6.11 13.13 -5.96
C THR A 145 6.71 14.32 -5.24
N ALA A 146 7.21 15.28 -6.01
CA ALA A 146 7.68 16.56 -5.47
C ALA A 146 6.54 17.37 -4.80
N LEU A 147 5.30 17.21 -5.28
CA LEU A 147 4.13 17.90 -4.71
C LEU A 147 3.86 17.44 -3.27
N ARG A 148 3.95 16.13 -2.99
CA ARG A 148 3.80 15.62 -1.63
C ARG A 148 4.90 16.13 -0.70
N VAL A 149 6.16 16.05 -1.13
CA VAL A 149 7.31 16.53 -0.35
C VAL A 149 7.17 18.01 0.01
N ALA A 150 6.67 18.84 -0.91
CA ALA A 150 6.50 20.28 -0.69
C ALA A 150 5.38 20.63 0.32
N ASN A 151 4.44 19.72 0.58
CA ASN A 151 3.29 19.98 1.44
C ASN A 151 3.38 19.28 2.81
N LEU A 152 4.41 18.47 3.04
CA LEU A 152 4.65 17.73 4.28
C LEU A 152 5.83 18.31 5.07
N ASP A 153 5.71 18.29 6.39
CA ASP A 153 6.80 18.58 7.32
C ASP A 153 7.52 17.29 7.75
N ILE A 154 6.74 16.22 7.95
CA ILE A 154 7.23 14.88 8.33
C ILE A 154 6.61 13.85 7.39
N MET A 155 7.44 12.91 6.93
CA MET A 155 6.94 11.70 6.28
C MET A 155 7.75 10.48 6.70
N ALA A 156 7.08 9.35 6.74
CA ALA A 156 7.64 8.03 6.96
C ALA A 156 6.92 7.03 6.08
N ALA A 157 7.64 6.03 5.57
CA ALA A 157 7.01 4.82 5.04
C ALA A 157 7.21 3.64 5.99
N PHE A 158 6.44 2.57 5.81
CA PHE A 158 6.76 1.27 6.40
C PHE A 158 8.17 0.83 6.01
N LEU A 159 8.82 0.10 6.90
CA LEU A 159 10.15 -0.46 6.69
C LEU A 159 10.08 -1.92 6.26
N GLU A 160 8.95 -2.61 6.48
CA GLU A 160 8.82 -4.04 6.20
C GLU A 160 7.98 -4.34 4.95
N PHE A 161 8.48 -5.30 4.15
CA PHE A 161 7.79 -5.97 3.06
C PHE A 161 8.02 -7.50 3.21
N PRO A 162 7.03 -8.25 3.72
CA PRO A 162 5.62 -7.87 3.96
C PRO A 162 5.40 -6.87 5.10
N HIS A 163 4.30 -6.12 5.05
CA HIS A 163 3.98 -5.00 5.96
C HIS A 163 3.60 -5.48 7.37
N THR A 164 4.59 -5.67 8.24
CA THR A 164 4.39 -6.10 9.63
C THR A 164 4.55 -4.96 10.65
N ASP A 165 4.97 -3.77 10.21
CA ASP A 165 5.41 -2.67 11.06
C ASP A 165 4.56 -1.40 10.94
N PHE A 166 3.41 -1.43 10.24
CA PHE A 166 2.58 -0.25 10.03
C PHE A 166 2.14 0.43 11.34
N GLU A 167 1.74 -0.30 12.39
CA GLU A 167 1.41 0.36 13.67
C GLU A 167 2.66 1.00 14.32
N GLN A 168 3.82 0.35 14.19
CA GLN A 168 5.08 0.85 14.76
C GLN A 168 5.54 2.12 14.04
N ARG A 169 5.34 2.19 12.72
CA ARG A 169 5.61 3.40 11.94
C ARG A 169 4.57 4.50 12.17
N GLY A 170 3.32 4.15 12.43
CA GLY A 170 2.32 5.10 12.89
C GLY A 170 2.76 5.76 14.20
N GLU A 171 3.24 4.97 15.17
CA GLU A 171 3.75 5.48 16.44
C GLU A 171 4.98 6.37 16.23
N HIS A 172 5.86 6.01 15.28
CA HIS A 172 7.03 6.82 14.93
C HIS A 172 6.62 8.19 14.36
N VAL A 173 5.71 8.24 13.40
CA VAL A 173 5.21 9.49 12.81
C VAL A 173 4.54 10.36 13.85
N VAL A 174 3.67 9.78 14.67
CA VAL A 174 2.99 10.51 15.75
C VAL A 174 4.00 11.04 16.75
N GLU A 175 5.04 10.27 17.11
CA GLU A 175 6.08 10.73 18.03
C GLU A 175 6.84 11.94 17.48
N LEU A 176 7.28 11.87 16.22
CA LEU A 176 7.94 13.00 15.56
C LEU A 176 7.01 14.22 15.49
N ALA A 177 5.72 14.01 15.17
CA ALA A 177 4.75 15.10 15.14
C ALA A 177 4.59 15.76 16.51
N MET A 178 4.48 14.97 17.57
CA MET A 178 4.38 15.50 18.94
C MET A 178 5.64 16.26 19.36
N GLN A 179 6.83 15.80 18.98
CA GLN A 179 8.08 16.52 19.27
C GLN A 179 8.16 17.85 18.51
N ALA A 180 7.75 17.88 17.24
CA ALA A 180 7.72 19.10 16.43
C ALA A 180 6.70 20.12 16.97
N LEU A 181 5.48 19.68 17.30
CA LEU A 181 4.44 20.52 17.91
C LEU A 181 4.85 21.10 19.28
N LYS A 182 5.71 20.39 20.02
CA LYS A 182 6.29 20.86 21.29
C LYS A 182 7.54 21.74 21.08
N GLY A 183 7.94 22.02 19.84
CA GLY A 183 9.10 22.83 19.48
C GLY A 183 10.45 22.17 19.81
N LYS A 184 10.49 20.85 19.97
CA LYS A 184 11.72 20.11 20.33
C LYS A 184 12.60 19.79 19.13
N ILE A 185 11.99 19.65 17.96
CA ILE A 185 12.65 19.36 16.69
C ILE A 185 12.03 20.26 15.61
N LYS A 186 12.78 20.48 14.53
CA LYS A 186 12.31 21.17 13.33
C LYS A 186 12.60 20.30 12.10
N PRO A 187 11.68 19.37 11.77
CA PRO A 187 11.89 18.38 10.72
C PRO A 187 12.11 19.01 9.34
N VAL A 188 12.99 18.41 8.55
CA VAL A 188 13.23 18.78 7.15
C VAL A 188 13.36 17.51 6.31
N ILE A 189 12.56 17.41 5.25
CA ILE A 189 12.54 16.27 4.33
C ILE A 189 13.60 16.45 3.23
N SER A 190 14.36 15.39 3.00
CA SER A 190 15.34 15.25 1.92
C SER A 190 15.08 13.97 1.15
N THR A 191 15.21 14.00 -0.17
CA THR A 191 14.89 12.86 -1.04
C THR A 191 15.98 12.58 -2.06
N PHE A 192 16.07 11.34 -2.51
CA PHE A 192 16.96 10.94 -3.59
C PHE A 192 16.29 9.91 -4.50
N ASP A 193 16.30 10.19 -5.81
CA ASP A 193 15.76 9.31 -6.83
C ASP A 193 16.80 8.30 -7.29
N CYS A 194 16.52 7.02 -7.07
CA CYS A 194 17.41 5.92 -7.42
C CYS A 194 17.33 5.53 -8.90
N ARG A 195 16.35 6.05 -9.66
CA ARG A 195 16.15 5.80 -11.10
C ARG A 195 16.10 4.31 -11.43
N MET A 196 15.34 3.55 -10.65
CA MET A 196 15.17 2.11 -10.85
C MET A 196 13.80 1.61 -10.42
N ILE A 197 13.44 0.45 -10.96
CA ILE A 197 12.24 -0.32 -10.62
C ILE A 197 12.73 -1.74 -10.31
N THR A 198 12.45 -2.23 -9.11
CA THR A 198 12.80 -3.60 -8.67
C THR A 198 11.94 -3.99 -7.47
N ILE A 199 12.09 -5.23 -7.00
CA ILE A 199 11.37 -5.78 -5.85
C ILE A 199 12.32 -5.79 -4.65
N PHE A 200 11.82 -5.38 -3.48
CA PHE A 200 12.61 -5.17 -2.27
C PHE A 200 12.08 -5.95 -1.06
N PRO A 201 12.06 -7.28 -1.08
CA PRO A 201 11.61 -8.08 0.07
C PRO A 201 12.55 -7.86 1.26
N THR A 202 12.10 -7.14 2.28
CA THR A 202 12.94 -6.74 3.43
C THR A 202 13.15 -7.88 4.42
N SER A 203 12.35 -8.94 4.32
CA SER A 203 12.48 -10.17 5.10
C SER A 203 13.74 -11.01 4.77
N ARG A 204 14.55 -10.60 3.80
CA ARG A 204 15.73 -11.37 3.34
C ARG A 204 16.88 -10.48 2.88
N GLU A 205 18.07 -11.07 2.81
CA GLU A 205 19.24 -10.40 2.25
C GLU A 205 19.10 -10.14 0.74
N PRO A 206 19.67 -9.03 0.22
CA PRO A 206 20.45 -8.02 0.93
C PRO A 206 19.60 -6.92 1.62
N MET A 207 18.28 -6.93 1.42
CA MET A 207 17.41 -5.85 1.90
C MET A 207 17.27 -5.82 3.42
N ARG A 208 17.31 -6.98 4.08
CA ARG A 208 17.25 -7.06 5.54
C ARG A 208 18.36 -6.23 6.19
N SER A 209 19.62 -6.54 5.88
CA SER A 209 20.77 -5.78 6.38
C SER A 209 20.79 -4.31 5.93
N PHE A 210 20.14 -3.97 4.81
CA PHE A 210 20.00 -2.57 4.38
C PHE A 210 19.01 -1.80 5.27
N VAL A 211 17.81 -2.34 5.48
CA VAL A 211 16.77 -1.71 6.30
C VAL A 211 17.19 -1.62 7.77
N ASP A 212 17.83 -2.67 8.32
CA ASP A 212 18.28 -2.67 9.73
C ASP A 212 19.28 -1.54 9.99
N ARG A 213 20.22 -1.31 9.06
CA ARG A 213 21.17 -0.20 9.18
C ARG A 213 20.49 1.15 9.05
N MET A 214 19.55 1.28 8.11
CA MET A 214 18.79 2.51 7.92
C MET A 214 17.99 2.85 9.19
N GLN A 215 17.28 1.88 9.76
CA GLN A 215 16.53 2.05 11.02
C GLN A 215 17.46 2.38 12.19
N ALA A 216 18.64 1.74 12.27
CA ALA A 216 19.61 2.00 13.33
C ALA A 216 20.18 3.43 13.33
N MET A 217 20.00 4.20 12.24
CA MET A 217 20.38 5.62 12.16
C MET A 217 19.33 6.55 12.80
N GLU A 218 18.07 6.12 12.92
CA GLU A 218 17.00 6.96 13.47
C GLU A 218 17.27 7.32 14.93
N GLY A 219 17.00 8.58 15.29
CA GLY A 219 17.24 9.14 16.63
C GLY A 219 18.71 9.49 16.92
N LYS A 220 19.63 9.32 15.97
CA LYS A 220 21.06 9.59 16.13
C LYS A 220 21.52 10.72 15.23
N ASP A 221 22.44 11.54 15.74
CA ASP A 221 23.08 12.62 14.99
C ASP A 221 22.10 13.53 14.23
N GLY A 222 20.90 13.78 14.76
CA GLY A 222 19.89 14.62 14.10
C GLY A 222 19.14 13.97 12.93
N ILE A 223 19.25 12.64 12.75
CA ILE A 223 18.42 11.87 11.81
C ILE A 223 17.14 11.47 12.55
N LEU A 224 15.99 11.95 12.07
CA LEU A 224 14.69 11.70 12.69
C LEU A 224 14.00 10.48 12.10
N SER A 225 14.13 10.28 10.78
CA SER A 225 13.52 9.15 10.07
C SER A 225 14.28 8.85 8.79
N ALA A 226 14.29 7.58 8.39
CA ALA A 226 14.76 7.18 7.06
C ALA A 226 13.86 6.09 6.48
N SER A 227 13.51 6.21 5.21
CA SER A 227 12.57 5.29 4.55
C SER A 227 12.99 5.03 3.10
N VAL A 228 12.65 3.84 2.61
CA VAL A 228 12.74 3.50 1.19
C VAL A 228 11.34 3.48 0.61
N ILE A 229 11.11 4.31 -0.41
CA ILE A 229 9.97 4.19 -1.29
C ILE A 229 10.36 3.17 -2.36
N HIS A 230 9.71 2.01 -2.36
CA HIS A 230 9.94 0.95 -3.34
C HIS A 230 9.45 1.39 -4.73
N GLY A 231 8.31 2.09 -4.75
CA GLY A 231 7.50 2.27 -5.94
C GLY A 231 6.55 1.07 -6.14
N PHE A 232 5.34 1.35 -6.62
CA PHE A 232 4.41 0.31 -7.06
C PHE A 232 4.55 0.01 -8.57
N MET A 233 5.11 -1.16 -8.92
CA MET A 233 5.54 -1.47 -10.30
C MET A 233 4.39 -1.50 -11.31
N ALA A 234 3.14 -1.67 -10.85
CA ALA A 234 1.96 -1.70 -11.71
C ALA A 234 1.28 -0.32 -11.89
N GLY A 235 1.98 0.77 -11.56
CA GLY A 235 1.56 2.15 -11.86
C GLY A 235 2.32 2.76 -13.02
N ASP A 236 1.63 3.04 -14.13
CA ASP A 236 2.11 3.83 -15.27
C ASP A 236 1.98 5.33 -14.97
N LEU A 237 2.85 5.82 -14.09
CA LEU A 237 2.81 7.18 -13.57
C LEU A 237 4.17 7.87 -13.74
N PRO A 238 4.22 9.20 -13.95
CA PRO A 238 5.48 9.93 -14.18
C PRO A 238 6.51 9.76 -13.06
N ASP A 239 6.03 9.65 -11.82
CA ASP A 239 6.86 9.50 -10.63
C ASP A 239 7.08 8.02 -10.23
N MET A 240 6.83 7.06 -11.11
CA MET A 240 7.17 5.67 -10.85
C MET A 240 8.69 5.49 -10.68
N GLY A 241 9.11 5.06 -9.48
CA GLY A 241 10.45 4.56 -9.23
C GLY A 241 10.83 4.57 -7.76
N THR A 242 11.94 3.89 -7.46
CA THR A 242 12.49 3.80 -6.10
C THR A 242 13.12 5.13 -5.66
N ARG A 243 12.78 5.56 -4.44
CA ARG A 243 13.34 6.78 -3.83
C ARG A 243 13.76 6.53 -2.38
N ILE A 244 14.77 7.26 -1.93
CA ILE A 244 15.11 7.36 -0.50
C ILE A 244 14.51 8.64 0.05
N VAL A 245 14.01 8.55 1.28
CA VAL A 245 13.56 9.69 2.07
C VAL A 245 14.32 9.72 3.38
N VAL A 246 14.84 10.88 3.74
CA VAL A 246 15.47 11.14 5.04
C VAL A 246 14.82 12.38 5.64
N VAL A 247 14.40 12.28 6.90
CA VAL A 247 13.95 13.41 7.70
C VAL A 247 15.02 13.72 8.73
N THR A 248 15.49 14.96 8.75
CA THR A 248 16.51 15.46 9.69
C THR A 248 15.96 16.57 10.56
N ASP A 249 16.58 16.78 11.72
CA ASP A 249 16.31 17.95 12.57
C ASP A 249 17.08 19.18 12.05
N ASN A 250 16.39 20.03 11.28
CA ASN A 250 16.86 21.33 10.78
C ASN A 250 18.20 21.30 10.01
N ASP A 251 18.56 20.17 9.38
CA ASP A 251 19.81 20.01 8.63
C ASP A 251 19.57 19.39 7.25
N LYS A 252 19.05 20.21 6.32
CA LYS A 252 18.76 19.79 4.95
C LYS A 252 20.00 19.23 4.23
N ALA A 253 21.15 19.86 4.41
CA ALA A 253 22.36 19.46 3.70
C ALA A 253 22.82 18.06 4.10
N LYS A 254 22.72 17.73 5.40
CA LYS A 254 22.98 16.38 5.89
C LYS A 254 21.94 15.38 5.38
N GLY A 255 20.67 15.75 5.40
CA GLY A 255 19.59 14.90 4.88
C GLY A 255 19.79 14.55 3.39
N ASP A 256 20.08 15.54 2.56
CA ASP A 256 20.32 15.36 1.11
C ASP A 256 21.56 14.47 0.87
N ALA A 257 22.63 14.66 1.64
CA ALA A 257 23.84 13.83 1.54
C ALA A 257 23.58 12.37 1.95
N LEU A 258 22.84 12.14 3.04
CA LEU A 258 22.51 10.79 3.49
C LEU A 258 21.57 10.08 2.53
N ALA A 259 20.53 10.77 2.04
CA ALA A 259 19.59 10.22 1.06
C ALA A 259 20.32 9.78 -0.21
N ALA A 260 21.27 10.60 -0.70
CA ALA A 260 22.09 10.25 -1.85
C ALA A 260 23.03 9.07 -1.59
N SER A 261 23.63 8.99 -0.39
CA SER A 261 24.50 7.87 -0.01
C SER A 261 23.72 6.55 0.02
N LEU A 262 22.61 6.52 0.75
CA LEU A 262 21.72 5.35 0.87
C LEU A 262 21.15 4.94 -0.50
N GLY A 263 20.77 5.92 -1.33
CA GLY A 263 20.19 5.64 -2.65
C GLY A 263 21.19 5.05 -3.63
N ARG A 264 22.44 5.52 -3.62
CA ARG A 264 23.52 4.93 -4.44
C ARG A 264 23.89 3.53 -3.95
N GLU A 265 23.87 3.31 -2.64
CA GLU A 265 24.04 1.98 -2.07
C GLU A 265 22.93 1.03 -2.53
N LEU A 266 21.66 1.41 -2.35
CA LEU A 266 20.51 0.61 -2.78
C LEU A 266 20.56 0.32 -4.29
N TYR A 267 20.93 1.32 -5.10
CA TYR A 267 21.13 1.14 -6.54
C TYR A 267 22.19 0.08 -6.85
N SER A 268 23.27 0.00 -6.06
CA SER A 268 24.29 -1.05 -6.24
C SER A 268 23.75 -2.46 -5.99
N LEU A 269 22.73 -2.60 -5.13
CA LEU A 269 22.09 -3.87 -4.78
C LEU A 269 21.04 -4.32 -5.80
N ARG A 270 20.57 -3.46 -6.71
CA ARG A 270 19.38 -3.65 -7.57
C ARG A 270 19.25 -4.98 -8.33
N ARG A 271 20.35 -5.68 -8.60
CA ARG A 271 20.36 -6.99 -9.30
C ARG A 271 20.32 -8.20 -8.36
N GLN A 272 20.25 -7.96 -7.06
CA GLN A 272 20.35 -8.96 -6.00
C GLN A 272 19.13 -8.96 -5.06
N THR A 273 18.23 -7.97 -5.18
CA THR A 273 17.10 -7.80 -4.26
C THR A 273 15.90 -8.67 -4.63
N ALA A 274 15.63 -8.86 -5.93
CA ALA A 274 14.46 -9.58 -6.40
C ALA A 274 14.50 -11.06 -6.00
N MET A 275 13.33 -11.61 -5.66
CA MET A 275 13.19 -13.04 -5.38
C MET A 275 13.35 -13.86 -6.66
N PRO A 276 13.89 -15.09 -6.59
CA PRO A 276 13.84 -16.01 -7.72
C PRO A 276 12.39 -16.27 -8.13
N MET A 277 12.09 -16.02 -9.39
CA MET A 277 10.81 -16.34 -10.01
C MET A 277 11.03 -17.42 -11.05
N LEU A 278 10.13 -18.39 -11.10
CA LEU A 278 10.14 -19.45 -12.11
C LEU A 278 9.07 -19.12 -13.15
N ASP A 279 9.34 -19.43 -14.41
CA ASP A 279 8.27 -19.52 -15.40
C ASP A 279 7.30 -20.66 -15.03
N THR A 280 6.11 -20.65 -15.63
CA THR A 280 5.04 -21.59 -15.31
C THR A 280 5.48 -23.05 -15.43
N GLU A 281 6.18 -23.42 -16.51
CA GLU A 281 6.57 -24.81 -16.74
C GLU A 281 7.65 -25.27 -15.76
N ALA A 282 8.68 -24.46 -15.54
CA ALA A 282 9.73 -24.73 -14.56
C ALA A 282 9.19 -24.78 -13.12
N GLY A 283 8.22 -23.91 -12.80
CA GLY A 283 7.52 -23.90 -11.52
C GLY A 283 6.73 -25.19 -11.28
N LEU A 284 5.98 -25.65 -12.29
CA LEU A 284 5.23 -26.90 -12.21
C LEU A 284 6.15 -28.13 -12.13
N ASP A 285 7.23 -28.17 -12.90
CA ASP A 285 8.22 -29.25 -12.82
C ASP A 285 8.85 -29.33 -11.42
N LYS A 286 9.18 -28.16 -10.85
CA LYS A 286 9.69 -28.04 -9.48
C LYS A 286 8.65 -28.55 -8.47
N ALA A 287 7.38 -28.17 -8.63
CA ALA A 287 6.31 -28.58 -7.73
C ALA A 287 6.12 -30.10 -7.72
N VAL A 288 6.10 -30.74 -8.89
CA VAL A 288 6.03 -32.21 -9.03
C VAL A 288 7.23 -32.89 -8.35
N SER A 289 8.45 -32.38 -8.58
CA SER A 289 9.66 -32.91 -7.95
C SER A 289 9.64 -32.81 -6.42
N ILE A 290 9.18 -31.68 -5.87
CA ILE A 290 9.05 -31.48 -4.42
C ILE A 290 8.00 -32.45 -3.85
N ARG A 291 6.82 -32.55 -4.49
CA ARG A 291 5.73 -33.44 -4.07
C ARG A 291 6.15 -34.91 -4.06
N ALA A 292 6.87 -35.36 -5.09
CA ALA A 292 7.41 -36.72 -5.15
C ALA A 292 8.40 -37.02 -4.00
N SER A 293 9.17 -36.01 -3.59
CA SER A 293 10.12 -36.13 -2.48
C SER A 293 9.46 -36.01 -1.10
N HIS A 294 8.27 -35.40 -1.02
CA HIS A 294 7.54 -35.14 0.22
C HIS A 294 6.03 -35.49 0.08
N PRO A 295 5.68 -36.77 -0.12
CA PRO A 295 4.31 -37.18 -0.44
C PRO A 295 3.28 -36.93 0.67
N GLY A 296 3.73 -36.65 1.91
CA GLY A 296 2.84 -36.32 3.04
C GLY A 296 2.48 -34.83 3.16
N LEU A 297 3.05 -33.96 2.32
CA LEU A 297 2.86 -32.50 2.42
C LEU A 297 2.38 -31.90 1.08
N PRO A 298 1.50 -30.89 1.10
CA PRO A 298 1.14 -30.17 -0.10
C PRO A 298 2.31 -29.31 -0.58
N VAL A 299 2.27 -28.93 -1.87
CA VAL A 299 3.13 -27.89 -2.43
C VAL A 299 2.27 -26.68 -2.73
N THR A 300 2.65 -25.52 -2.22
CA THR A 300 1.98 -24.26 -2.52
C THR A 300 2.65 -23.60 -3.72
N ILE A 301 1.86 -23.32 -4.75
CA ILE A 301 2.27 -22.51 -5.90
C ILE A 301 1.66 -21.13 -5.71
N ALA A 302 2.51 -20.10 -5.67
CA ALA A 302 2.07 -18.71 -5.65
C ALA A 302 2.12 -18.16 -7.08
N ASP A 303 0.96 -17.76 -7.61
CA ASP A 303 0.92 -16.97 -8.84
C ASP A 303 1.30 -15.53 -8.49
N VAL A 304 2.55 -15.16 -8.79
CA VAL A 304 3.09 -13.84 -8.46
C VAL A 304 2.43 -12.74 -9.32
N TRP A 305 1.96 -13.10 -10.51
CA TRP A 305 1.46 -12.14 -11.50
C TRP A 305 -0.06 -11.99 -11.47
N ASP A 306 -0.78 -13.01 -11.00
CA ASP A 306 -2.20 -12.90 -10.65
C ASP A 306 -2.41 -12.71 -9.13
N ASN A 307 -1.82 -11.66 -8.57
CA ASN A 307 -1.93 -11.30 -7.15
C ASN A 307 -2.92 -10.13 -6.95
N PRO A 308 -4.14 -10.36 -6.43
CA PRO A 308 -5.10 -9.29 -6.13
C PRO A 308 -4.56 -8.21 -5.20
N GLY A 309 -3.63 -8.57 -4.30
CA GLY A 309 -2.95 -7.62 -3.43
C GLY A 309 -2.06 -6.62 -4.18
N GLY A 310 -1.77 -6.83 -5.47
CA GLY A 310 -1.13 -5.87 -6.38
C GLY A 310 -2.10 -5.33 -7.44
N GLY A 311 -3.40 -5.34 -7.16
CA GLY A 311 -4.45 -4.69 -7.94
C GLY A 311 -4.85 -5.36 -9.25
N VAL A 312 -4.36 -6.57 -9.54
CA VAL A 312 -4.92 -7.38 -10.64
C VAL A 312 -6.25 -8.02 -10.23
N ALA A 313 -6.99 -8.57 -11.18
CA ALA A 313 -8.33 -9.10 -10.92
C ALA A 313 -8.36 -10.37 -10.04
N GLY A 314 -7.32 -11.22 -10.06
CA GLY A 314 -7.35 -12.51 -9.36
C GLY A 314 -8.17 -13.57 -10.08
N ASP A 315 -8.34 -13.43 -11.39
CA ASP A 315 -9.15 -14.34 -12.20
C ASP A 315 -8.33 -15.13 -13.22
N ALA A 316 -6.99 -15.09 -13.16
CA ALA A 316 -6.16 -15.71 -14.16
C ALA A 316 -6.28 -17.24 -14.14
N THR A 317 -6.25 -17.84 -15.33
CA THR A 317 -6.43 -19.28 -15.48
C THR A 317 -5.17 -20.00 -15.96
N PHE A 318 -4.08 -19.29 -16.25
CA PHE A 318 -2.90 -19.86 -16.90
C PHE A 318 -2.34 -21.06 -16.15
N ILE A 319 -2.03 -20.91 -14.86
CA ILE A 319 -1.43 -22.00 -14.07
C ILE A 319 -2.41 -23.18 -13.98
N LEU A 320 -3.69 -22.92 -13.66
CA LEU A 320 -4.71 -23.95 -13.54
C LEU A 320 -4.89 -24.72 -14.86
N ARG A 321 -4.98 -24.02 -15.99
CA ARG A 321 -5.06 -24.61 -17.33
C ARG A 321 -3.88 -25.53 -17.60
N ARG A 322 -2.66 -25.06 -17.33
CA ARG A 322 -1.44 -25.85 -17.54
C ARG A 322 -1.37 -27.08 -16.63
N MET A 323 -1.84 -26.98 -15.38
CA MET A 323 -1.96 -28.13 -14.48
C MET A 323 -2.93 -29.19 -15.03
N MET A 324 -4.10 -28.77 -15.51
CA MET A 324 -5.09 -29.66 -16.11
C MET A 324 -4.56 -30.32 -17.41
N GLU A 325 -3.91 -29.56 -18.28
CA GLU A 325 -3.32 -30.07 -19.53
C GLU A 325 -2.18 -31.07 -19.28
N ARG A 326 -1.47 -30.94 -18.15
CA ARG A 326 -0.47 -31.90 -17.68
C ARG A 326 -1.08 -33.13 -17.01
N GLY A 327 -2.41 -33.20 -16.87
CA GLY A 327 -3.11 -34.31 -16.24
C GLY A 327 -2.94 -34.36 -14.72
N MET A 328 -2.64 -33.23 -14.08
CA MET A 328 -2.68 -33.15 -12.62
C MET A 328 -4.15 -33.26 -12.17
N ASP A 329 -4.40 -34.01 -11.09
CA ASP A 329 -5.75 -34.31 -10.60
C ASP A 329 -5.89 -34.21 -9.07
N ASP A 330 -4.79 -34.18 -8.32
CA ASP A 330 -4.73 -33.95 -6.88
C ASP A 330 -4.24 -32.52 -6.57
N PHE A 331 -5.11 -31.52 -6.76
CA PHE A 331 -4.82 -30.13 -6.42
C PHE A 331 -6.09 -29.35 -6.02
N ALA A 332 -5.89 -28.22 -5.34
CA ALA A 332 -6.93 -27.24 -5.04
C ALA A 332 -6.47 -25.84 -5.43
N VAL A 333 -7.41 -25.00 -5.85
CA VAL A 333 -7.19 -23.57 -6.10
C VAL A 333 -7.85 -22.78 -4.97
N ALA A 334 -7.12 -21.86 -4.35
CA ALA A 334 -7.61 -21.14 -3.18
C ALA A 334 -8.77 -20.20 -3.55
N THR A 335 -8.58 -19.37 -4.57
CA THR A 335 -9.54 -18.34 -5.00
C THR A 335 -9.41 -18.08 -6.48
N ILE A 336 -10.53 -17.84 -7.16
CA ILE A 336 -10.61 -17.22 -8.50
C ILE A 336 -11.72 -16.18 -8.40
N TRP A 337 -11.43 -14.93 -8.75
CA TRP A 337 -12.42 -13.87 -8.76
C TRP A 337 -13.35 -14.03 -9.96
N ASP A 338 -14.61 -14.40 -9.71
CA ASP A 338 -15.59 -14.61 -10.78
C ASP A 338 -17.03 -14.35 -10.29
N PRO A 339 -17.47 -13.07 -10.27
CA PRO A 339 -18.80 -12.72 -9.76
C PRO A 339 -19.95 -13.33 -10.60
N ILE A 340 -19.69 -13.61 -11.88
CA ILE A 340 -20.68 -14.26 -12.77
C ILE A 340 -20.84 -15.73 -12.35
N ALA A 341 -19.74 -16.45 -12.12
CA ALA A 341 -19.78 -17.83 -11.63
C ALA A 341 -20.49 -17.93 -10.27
N VAL A 342 -20.17 -17.02 -9.34
CA VAL A 342 -20.83 -16.96 -8.03
C VAL A 342 -22.35 -16.81 -8.18
N THR A 343 -22.80 -15.90 -9.05
CA THR A 343 -24.23 -15.66 -9.30
C THR A 343 -24.95 -16.92 -9.80
N PHE A 344 -24.32 -17.66 -10.73
CA PHE A 344 -24.90 -18.91 -11.23
C PHE A 344 -24.91 -20.04 -10.19
N CYS A 345 -23.82 -20.20 -9.43
CA CYS A 345 -23.75 -21.21 -8.37
C CYS A 345 -24.81 -20.96 -7.28
N GLN A 346 -24.99 -19.70 -6.86
CA GLN A 346 -26.03 -19.33 -5.89
C GLN A 346 -27.45 -19.61 -6.41
N ALA A 347 -27.71 -19.35 -7.69
CA ALA A 347 -29.02 -19.60 -8.29
C ALA A 347 -29.32 -21.10 -8.44
N ALA A 348 -28.31 -21.93 -8.70
CA ALA A 348 -28.46 -23.37 -8.85
C ALA A 348 -28.60 -24.11 -7.52
N GLY A 349 -27.93 -23.63 -6.47
CA GLY A 349 -27.94 -24.21 -5.13
C GLY A 349 -26.90 -25.31 -4.92
N GLU A 350 -26.61 -25.61 -3.65
CA GLU A 350 -25.68 -26.65 -3.21
C GLU A 350 -26.06 -28.02 -3.79
N GLY A 351 -25.05 -28.78 -4.24
CA GLY A 351 -25.21 -30.09 -4.86
C GLY A 351 -25.59 -30.06 -6.34
N ALA A 352 -25.90 -28.90 -6.92
CA ALA A 352 -26.19 -28.79 -8.35
C ALA A 352 -24.94 -29.05 -9.21
N GLU A 353 -25.12 -29.72 -10.35
CA GLU A 353 -24.08 -29.86 -11.37
C GLU A 353 -24.35 -28.89 -12.53
N LEU A 354 -23.32 -28.14 -12.93
CA LEU A 354 -23.42 -27.12 -13.98
C LEU A 354 -22.24 -27.22 -14.94
N SER A 355 -22.50 -26.95 -16.23
CA SER A 355 -21.42 -26.56 -17.14
C SER A 355 -21.18 -25.06 -16.96
N LEU A 356 -19.99 -24.71 -16.48
CA LEU A 356 -19.66 -23.37 -16.05
C LEU A 356 -18.33 -22.92 -16.63
N ARG A 357 -18.30 -21.67 -17.06
CA ARG A 357 -17.08 -20.98 -17.46
C ARG A 357 -16.49 -20.26 -16.25
N VAL A 358 -15.24 -20.51 -15.90
CA VAL A 358 -14.59 -20.02 -14.66
C VAL A 358 -13.30 -19.24 -14.98
N GLY A 359 -13.14 -18.07 -14.35
CA GLY A 359 -11.97 -17.19 -14.46
C GLY A 359 -11.78 -16.61 -15.88
N GLY A 360 -10.76 -15.76 -16.05
CA GLY A 360 -10.32 -15.22 -17.34
C GLY A 360 -11.31 -14.26 -18.00
N LYS A 361 -12.13 -13.56 -17.20
CA LYS A 361 -13.25 -12.73 -17.69
C LYS A 361 -12.96 -11.24 -17.61
N SER A 362 -11.96 -10.84 -16.83
CA SER A 362 -11.67 -9.43 -16.53
C SER A 362 -10.89 -8.74 -17.63
N GLY A 363 -9.97 -9.46 -18.28
CA GLY A 363 -9.16 -8.97 -19.38
C GLY A 363 -8.37 -10.10 -20.06
N PRO A 364 -7.88 -9.88 -21.30
CA PRO A 364 -7.11 -10.89 -22.03
C PRO A 364 -5.80 -11.29 -21.33
N GLU A 365 -5.28 -10.43 -20.46
CA GLU A 365 -4.06 -10.65 -19.69
C GLU A 365 -4.20 -11.73 -18.61
N GLY A 366 -5.42 -12.10 -18.21
CA GLY A 366 -5.70 -13.21 -17.28
C GLY A 366 -5.82 -14.58 -17.98
N GLY A 367 -5.77 -14.59 -19.31
CA GLY A 367 -5.95 -15.79 -20.12
C GLY A 367 -7.41 -16.16 -20.35
N GLU A 368 -7.62 -17.17 -21.19
CA GLU A 368 -8.96 -17.61 -21.56
C GLU A 368 -9.69 -18.24 -20.36
N PRO A 369 -11.00 -18.06 -20.23
CA PRO A 369 -11.80 -18.79 -19.25
C PRO A 369 -11.72 -20.31 -19.40
N LEU A 370 -11.91 -21.03 -18.30
CA LEU A 370 -11.97 -22.50 -18.29
C LEU A 370 -13.42 -22.98 -18.37
N ASP A 371 -13.73 -23.80 -19.37
CA ASP A 371 -15.03 -24.47 -19.47
C ASP A 371 -15.00 -25.78 -18.68
N LEU A 372 -15.71 -25.81 -17.54
CA LEU A 372 -15.68 -26.88 -16.55
C LEU A 372 -17.08 -27.46 -16.32
N ARG A 373 -17.15 -28.76 -15.99
CA ARG A 373 -18.33 -29.33 -15.34
C ARG A 373 -18.06 -29.31 -13.84
N VAL A 374 -18.84 -28.55 -13.09
CA VAL A 374 -18.64 -28.30 -11.66
C VAL A 374 -19.81 -28.81 -10.84
N THR A 375 -19.54 -29.19 -9.60
CA THR A 375 -20.56 -29.42 -8.56
C THR A 375 -20.47 -28.27 -7.56
N VAL A 376 -21.59 -27.61 -7.29
CA VAL A 376 -21.66 -26.57 -6.26
C VAL A 376 -21.54 -27.24 -4.88
N GLN A 377 -20.53 -26.85 -4.11
CA GLN A 377 -20.29 -27.33 -2.74
C GLN A 377 -20.73 -26.31 -1.71
#